data_AF-A0A7V7MML5-F1
#
_entry.id   AF-A0A7V7MML5-F1
#
_cell.length_a   1.000
_cell.length_b   1.000
_cell.length_c   1.000
_cell.angle_alpha   90.00
_cell.angle_beta   90.00
_cell.angle_gamma   90.00
#
_symmetry.space_group_name_H-M   'P 1'
#
loop_
_entity.id
_entity.type
_entity.pdbx_description
1 polymer ?
#
loop_
_entity_poly.entity_id
_entity_poly.type
_entity_poly.pdbx_seq_one_letter_code
_entity_poly.pdbx_strand_id
1 'polypeptide(L)'
;MTSSESRQENPVLPSTLYKYRDWSNPFHRRMLTHREVYFPSPTSLNDAFDAAYHPEVSQGGADREIEKKLFKSLPEVDSESRRLIAKALTPWASSALQANAWNVLITNNATGVAAFSSTAREPVMWSHYARNHHGFCIGFDTQKLLDYLESLKDDEFELHPVTYASERQAWNSTDTPVKLVLLEQLTVKSKGWSYEREYRIISFKGPESLIALPEGVIKEVVLGYRMPVSQRRAILTLAESFPEVKTYQAIRRHQTFAIDLGTPAEQVLPNDQEFADRESQAIQFSNMGIAAKQRGDLDLAEKMQRKSLSIEKQMGNRAGMAADYGNLANIYQLRGDLQTAEALYWRALELLKKMNTDPSKIAEKYIGLALMMQLGGDEDRWHKYLQMARKIYVDQDMIEQVNQIDAGVDAWQALTED
;
A
#
# COMPACT_ATOMS: atom_id res chain seq x y z
N MET A 1 1.23 -58.55 3.45
CA MET A 1 2.19 -57.71 4.20
C MET A 1 1.70 -56.28 4.06
N THR A 2 1.43 -55.68 5.20
CA THR A 2 0.69 -54.42 5.42
C THR A 2 1.33 -53.23 4.71
N SER A 3 0.52 -52.51 3.92
CA SER A 3 0.84 -51.18 3.41
C SER A 3 1.04 -50.23 4.59
N SER A 4 2.23 -49.65 4.69
CA SER A 4 2.50 -48.57 5.63
C SER A 4 1.65 -47.36 5.23
N GLU A 5 0.56 -47.12 5.96
CA GLU A 5 -0.08 -45.82 6.00
C GLU A 5 0.98 -44.80 6.44
N SER A 6 1.45 -44.01 5.49
CA SER A 6 2.22 -42.82 5.79
C SER A 6 1.31 -41.89 6.59
N ARG A 7 1.52 -41.82 7.91
CA ARG A 7 0.98 -40.74 8.73
C ARG A 7 1.41 -39.43 8.06
N GLN A 8 0.47 -38.71 7.46
CA GLN A 8 0.66 -37.31 7.11
C GLN A 8 0.94 -36.60 8.44
N GLU A 9 2.20 -36.25 8.69
CA GLU A 9 2.55 -35.35 9.77
C GLU A 9 1.82 -34.03 9.52
N ASN A 10 0.95 -33.63 10.45
CA ASN A 10 0.33 -32.31 10.39
C ASN A 10 1.45 -31.27 10.28
N PRO A 11 1.43 -30.36 9.28
CA PRO A 11 2.48 -29.39 9.11
C PRO A 11 2.59 -28.54 10.37
N VAL A 12 3.80 -28.47 10.95
CA VAL A 12 4.08 -27.64 12.12
C VAL A 12 3.77 -26.19 11.76
N LEU A 13 2.79 -25.59 12.43
CA LEU A 13 2.42 -24.21 12.22
C LEU A 13 3.61 -23.29 12.54
N PRO A 14 3.87 -22.26 11.72
CA PRO A 14 4.92 -21.30 12.04
C PRO A 14 4.56 -20.61 13.36
N SER A 15 5.54 -20.34 14.23
CA SER A 15 5.30 -19.60 15.46
C SER A 15 4.95 -18.13 15.23
N THR A 16 5.25 -17.62 14.02
CA THR A 16 5.03 -16.23 13.66
C THR A 16 4.61 -16.13 12.20
N LEU A 17 3.50 -15.45 11.95
CA LEU A 17 3.02 -15.11 10.62
C LEU A 17 3.43 -13.68 10.29
N TYR A 18 3.91 -13.44 9.08
CA TYR A 18 4.50 -12.17 8.67
C TYR A 18 3.69 -11.48 7.58
N LYS A 19 3.54 -10.16 7.68
CA LYS A 19 2.88 -9.34 6.66
C LYS A 19 3.75 -8.16 6.26
N TYR A 20 4.15 -8.13 5.00
CA TYR A 20 4.99 -7.09 4.39
C TYR A 20 4.14 -5.91 3.93
N ARG A 21 4.59 -4.70 4.24
CA ARG A 21 3.79 -3.48 4.09
C ARG A 21 4.63 -2.27 3.71
N ASP A 22 3.99 -1.35 3.00
CA ASP A 22 4.52 -0.04 2.63
C ASP A 22 3.98 1.04 3.58
N TRP A 23 4.86 1.71 4.33
CA TRP A 23 4.51 2.75 5.28
C TRP A 23 3.86 3.98 4.65
N SER A 24 4.10 4.24 3.36
CA SER A 24 3.47 5.37 2.66
C SER A 24 1.99 5.14 2.34
N ASN A 25 1.52 3.89 2.40
CA ASN A 25 0.10 3.58 2.24
C ASN A 25 -0.63 3.78 3.59
N PRO A 26 -1.65 4.66 3.67
CA PRO A 26 -2.36 4.93 4.92
C PRO A 26 -3.05 3.69 5.51
N PHE A 27 -3.58 2.79 4.68
CA PHE A 27 -4.23 1.56 5.14
C PHE A 27 -3.24 0.57 5.75
N HIS A 28 -2.02 0.51 5.20
CA HIS A 28 -0.97 -0.32 5.78
C HIS A 28 -0.53 0.15 7.17
N ARG A 29 -0.50 1.47 7.41
CA ARG A 29 -0.15 2.03 8.72
C ARG A 29 -1.16 1.66 9.82
N ARG A 30 -2.41 1.39 9.46
CA ARG A 30 -3.46 0.99 10.42
C ARG A 30 -3.12 -0.28 11.18
N MET A 31 -2.37 -1.19 10.56
CA MET A 31 -1.94 -2.43 11.21
C MET A 31 -1.09 -2.20 12.46
N LEU A 32 -0.35 -1.09 12.53
CA LEU A 32 0.42 -0.72 13.73
C LEU A 32 -0.30 0.36 14.55
N THR A 33 -0.88 1.37 13.90
CA THR A 33 -1.51 2.51 14.62
C THR A 33 -2.82 2.15 15.29
N HIS A 34 -3.59 1.23 14.71
CA HIS A 34 -4.91 0.81 15.21
C HIS A 34 -4.93 -0.69 15.59
N ARG A 35 -3.82 -1.41 15.37
CA ARG A 35 -3.69 -2.86 15.58
C ARG A 35 -4.74 -3.66 14.82
N GLU A 36 -4.93 -3.39 13.54
CA GLU A 36 -5.98 -4.04 12.73
C GLU A 36 -5.42 -4.97 11.65
N VAL A 37 -6.16 -6.03 11.32
CA VAL A 37 -5.94 -6.87 10.12
C VAL A 37 -7.17 -6.83 9.23
N TYR A 38 -6.93 -6.63 7.94
CA TYR A 38 -7.96 -6.60 6.91
C TYR A 38 -8.00 -7.92 6.14
N PHE A 39 -9.20 -8.43 5.91
CA PHE A 39 -9.51 -9.64 5.15
C PHE A 39 -10.17 -9.23 3.83
N PRO A 40 -9.37 -8.95 2.78
CA PRO A 40 -9.91 -8.50 1.51
C PRO A 40 -10.63 -9.62 0.75
N SER A 41 -11.37 -9.23 -0.30
CA SER A 41 -11.89 -10.19 -1.27
C SER A 41 -10.75 -10.96 -1.95
N PRO A 42 -10.91 -12.27 -2.22
CA PRO A 42 -9.94 -13.06 -2.97
C PRO A 42 -9.59 -12.47 -4.34
N THR A 43 -10.50 -11.71 -4.94
CA THR A 43 -10.25 -11.00 -6.22
C THR A 43 -9.17 -9.92 -6.15
N SER A 44 -8.82 -9.47 -4.95
CA SER A 44 -7.79 -8.43 -4.74
C SER A 44 -6.37 -9.00 -4.65
N LEU A 45 -6.21 -10.33 -4.71
CA LEU A 45 -4.91 -10.97 -4.69
C LEU A 45 -4.11 -10.60 -5.95
N ASN A 46 -2.80 -10.48 -5.79
CA ASN A 46 -1.91 -9.88 -6.80
C ASN A 46 -1.62 -10.81 -8.01
N ASP A 47 -1.92 -12.09 -7.90
CA ASP A 47 -1.72 -13.06 -8.98
C ASP A 47 -3.06 -13.33 -9.70
N ALA A 48 -3.10 -13.08 -11.01
CA ALA A 48 -4.30 -13.27 -11.82
C ALA A 48 -4.78 -14.73 -11.88
N PHE A 49 -3.93 -15.69 -11.55
CA PHE A 49 -4.25 -17.12 -11.49
C PHE A 49 -4.57 -17.60 -10.05
N ASP A 50 -4.55 -16.68 -9.08
CA ASP A 50 -4.73 -16.94 -7.65
C ASP A 50 -6.14 -16.55 -7.21
N ALA A 51 -6.89 -17.53 -6.68
CA ALA A 51 -8.32 -17.46 -6.31
C ALA A 51 -9.32 -17.01 -7.40
N ALA A 52 -8.88 -16.34 -8.47
CA ALA A 52 -9.70 -15.79 -9.54
C ALA A 52 -9.94 -16.78 -10.70
N TYR A 53 -9.21 -17.90 -10.75
CA TYR A 53 -9.26 -18.87 -11.84
C TYR A 53 -10.03 -20.15 -11.46
N HIS A 54 -10.83 -20.67 -12.41
CA HIS A 54 -11.76 -21.78 -12.18
C HIS A 54 -11.12 -23.16 -12.44
N PRO A 55 -11.45 -24.19 -11.65
CA PRO A 55 -11.23 -25.57 -12.08
C PRO A 55 -12.18 -25.95 -13.24
N GLU A 56 -11.67 -26.69 -14.22
CA GLU A 56 -12.51 -27.23 -15.30
C GLU A 56 -13.49 -28.26 -14.72
N VAL A 57 -14.79 -27.98 -14.81
CA VAL A 57 -15.87 -28.92 -14.48
C VAL A 57 -16.24 -29.69 -15.75
N SER A 58 -15.92 -30.98 -15.80
CA SER A 58 -16.28 -31.85 -16.92
C SER A 58 -17.80 -31.97 -17.03
N GLN A 59 -18.35 -31.81 -18.25
CA GLN A 59 -19.78 -31.98 -18.54
C GLN A 59 -20.24 -33.40 -18.17
N GLY A 60 -20.94 -33.55 -17.04
CA GLY A 60 -21.39 -34.87 -16.62
C GLY A 60 -22.30 -34.89 -15.39
N GLY A 61 -23.55 -34.48 -15.55
CA GLY A 61 -24.66 -35.07 -14.77
C GLY A 61 -25.43 -34.16 -13.79
N ALA A 62 -26.74 -34.08 -14.04
CA ALA A 62 -27.84 -33.79 -13.09
C ALA A 62 -27.83 -32.44 -12.34
N ASP A 63 -27.90 -31.37 -13.12
CA ASP A 63 -27.83 -29.95 -12.75
C ASP A 63 -28.81 -29.46 -11.67
N ARG A 64 -29.99 -30.06 -11.54
CA ARG A 64 -31.06 -29.55 -10.65
C ARG A 64 -30.97 -30.02 -9.19
N GLU A 65 -30.31 -31.15 -8.96
CA GLU A 65 -30.22 -31.76 -7.63
C GLU A 65 -28.97 -31.27 -6.88
N ILE A 66 -27.89 -30.98 -7.62
CA ILE A 66 -26.69 -30.29 -7.14
C ILE A 66 -27.06 -28.88 -6.66
N GLU A 67 -27.80 -28.11 -7.46
CA GLU A 67 -28.28 -26.77 -7.12
C GLU A 67 -29.08 -26.80 -5.80
N LYS A 68 -30.05 -27.71 -5.65
CA LYS A 68 -30.85 -27.85 -4.43
C LYS A 68 -30.05 -28.28 -3.19
N LYS A 69 -29.00 -29.08 -3.35
CA LYS A 69 -28.13 -29.50 -2.23
C LYS A 69 -27.17 -28.39 -1.83
N LEU A 70 -26.59 -27.66 -2.78
CA LEU A 70 -25.72 -26.49 -2.54
C LEU A 70 -26.45 -25.39 -1.76
N PHE A 71 -27.66 -25.04 -2.20
CA PHE A 71 -28.47 -24.00 -1.54
C PHE A 71 -28.84 -24.35 -0.10
N LYS A 72 -28.90 -25.65 0.24
CA LYS A 72 -29.21 -26.12 1.60
C LYS A 72 -27.99 -26.22 2.51
N SER A 73 -26.78 -26.29 1.96
CA SER A 73 -25.54 -26.50 2.73
C SER A 73 -24.78 -25.21 3.06
N LEU A 74 -25.20 -24.06 2.53
CA LEU A 74 -24.57 -22.78 2.84
C LEU A 74 -25.09 -22.23 4.19
N PRO A 75 -24.22 -21.60 5.00
CA PRO A 75 -24.66 -20.79 6.14
C PRO A 75 -25.64 -19.72 5.66
N GLU A 76 -26.46 -19.13 6.55
CA GLU A 76 -27.50 -18.16 6.18
C GLU A 76 -26.94 -16.93 5.44
N VAL A 77 -26.81 -17.04 4.12
CA VAL A 77 -26.54 -15.92 3.22
C VAL A 77 -27.75 -14.99 3.30
N ASP A 78 -27.51 -13.70 3.55
CA ASP A 78 -28.56 -12.71 3.71
C ASP A 78 -29.41 -12.55 2.43
N SER A 79 -30.59 -11.97 2.61
CA SER A 79 -31.60 -11.81 1.56
C SER A 79 -31.12 -11.00 0.35
N GLU A 80 -30.24 -10.04 0.55
CA GLU A 80 -29.73 -9.14 -0.49
C GLU A 80 -28.66 -9.85 -1.34
N SER A 81 -27.75 -10.56 -0.67
CA SER A 81 -26.79 -11.45 -1.32
C SER A 81 -27.51 -12.53 -2.15
N ARG A 82 -28.57 -13.17 -1.62
CA ARG A 82 -29.43 -14.11 -2.39
C ARG A 82 -30.07 -13.48 -3.62
N ARG A 83 -30.49 -12.21 -3.53
CA ARG A 83 -31.12 -11.49 -4.65
C ARG A 83 -30.11 -11.15 -5.74
N LEU A 84 -28.91 -10.71 -5.36
CA LEU A 84 -27.81 -10.41 -6.29
C LEU A 84 -27.35 -11.67 -7.02
N ILE A 85 -27.19 -12.77 -6.28
CA ILE A 85 -26.97 -14.12 -6.80
C ILE A 85 -28.02 -14.49 -7.86
N ALA A 86 -29.32 -14.41 -7.52
CA ALA A 86 -30.41 -14.80 -8.42
C ALA A 86 -30.48 -13.94 -9.70
N LYS A 87 -30.12 -12.66 -9.61
CA LYS A 87 -30.12 -11.72 -10.74
C LYS A 87 -28.91 -11.90 -11.67
N ALA A 88 -27.78 -12.38 -11.15
CA ALA A 88 -26.60 -12.70 -11.96
C ALA A 88 -26.79 -13.97 -12.81
N LEU A 89 -27.65 -14.89 -12.36
CA LEU A 89 -27.86 -16.21 -12.97
C LEU A 89 -28.91 -16.24 -14.10
N THR A 90 -29.68 -15.16 -14.27
CA THR A 90 -30.84 -15.14 -15.17
C THR A 90 -30.52 -15.22 -16.68
N PRO A 91 -29.32 -14.82 -17.19
CA PRO A 91 -29.04 -14.89 -18.64
C PRO A 91 -28.26 -16.11 -19.16
N TRP A 92 -27.72 -17.04 -18.32
CA TRP A 92 -26.73 -18.03 -18.78
C TRP A 92 -27.15 -19.47 -18.45
N ALA A 93 -27.83 -20.13 -19.40
CA ALA A 93 -28.29 -21.52 -19.28
C ALA A 93 -27.30 -22.51 -19.93
N SER A 94 -26.23 -22.86 -19.21
CA SER A 94 -25.54 -24.16 -19.35
C SER A 94 -24.83 -24.50 -18.03
N SER A 95 -24.86 -25.76 -17.63
CA SER A 95 -24.72 -26.16 -16.23
C SER A 95 -23.31 -26.23 -15.66
N ALA A 96 -22.30 -26.53 -16.47
CA ALA A 96 -20.90 -26.40 -16.05
C ALA A 96 -20.53 -24.92 -15.83
N LEU A 97 -21.08 -24.02 -16.65
CA LEU A 97 -20.86 -22.59 -16.54
C LEU A 97 -21.56 -22.00 -15.31
N GLN A 98 -22.75 -22.49 -14.96
CA GLN A 98 -23.46 -22.11 -13.74
C GLN A 98 -22.69 -22.53 -12.48
N ALA A 99 -22.20 -23.77 -12.38
CA ALA A 99 -21.39 -24.22 -11.25
C ALA A 99 -20.10 -23.40 -11.10
N ASN A 100 -19.45 -23.05 -12.22
CA ASN A 100 -18.27 -22.19 -12.23
C ASN A 100 -18.58 -20.74 -11.80
N ALA A 101 -19.66 -20.16 -12.31
CA ALA A 101 -20.13 -18.84 -11.91
C ALA A 101 -20.50 -18.78 -10.42
N TRP A 102 -21.11 -19.86 -9.91
CA TRP A 102 -21.45 -20.02 -8.49
C TRP A 102 -20.22 -20.10 -7.59
N ASN A 103 -19.21 -20.91 -7.94
CA ASN A 103 -17.97 -21.02 -7.16
C ASN A 103 -17.25 -19.67 -7.07
N VAL A 104 -17.21 -18.92 -8.17
CA VAL A 104 -16.61 -17.57 -8.15
C VAL A 104 -17.42 -16.60 -7.31
N LEU A 105 -18.74 -16.67 -7.37
CA LEU A 105 -19.58 -15.73 -6.65
C LEU A 105 -19.61 -16.03 -5.13
N ILE A 106 -19.52 -17.30 -4.73
CA ILE A 106 -19.35 -17.70 -3.32
C ILE A 106 -17.94 -17.32 -2.84
N THR A 107 -16.89 -17.71 -3.56
CA THR A 107 -15.51 -17.40 -3.17
C THR A 107 -15.31 -15.89 -2.98
N ASN A 108 -15.77 -15.09 -3.95
CA ASN A 108 -15.49 -13.66 -3.96
C ASN A 108 -16.35 -12.84 -3.00
N ASN A 109 -17.57 -13.29 -2.68
CA ASN A 109 -18.52 -12.53 -1.84
C ASN A 109 -18.77 -13.14 -0.47
N ALA A 110 -18.42 -14.40 -0.24
CA ALA A 110 -18.63 -15.09 1.04
C ALA A 110 -17.32 -15.38 1.79
N THR A 111 -16.15 -15.04 1.23
CA THR A 111 -14.88 -15.22 1.94
C THR A 111 -14.01 -13.97 1.96
N GLY A 112 -13.36 -13.76 3.10
CA GLY A 112 -12.27 -12.80 3.26
C GLY A 112 -10.95 -13.54 3.47
N VAL A 113 -9.89 -13.12 2.78
CA VAL A 113 -8.60 -13.88 2.77
C VAL A 113 -7.44 -13.00 3.20
N ALA A 114 -6.90 -13.28 4.39
CA ALA A 114 -5.69 -12.64 4.88
C ALA A 114 -4.46 -13.50 4.59
N ALA A 115 -3.64 -13.08 3.63
CA ALA A 115 -2.37 -13.71 3.27
C ALA A 115 -1.21 -13.29 4.18
N PHE A 116 -0.39 -14.25 4.61
CA PHE A 116 0.80 -14.08 5.45
C PHE A 116 1.94 -14.93 4.94
N SER A 117 3.18 -14.57 5.24
CA SER A 117 4.37 -15.39 4.99
C SER A 117 4.87 -16.01 6.29
N SER A 118 5.44 -17.20 6.22
CA SER A 118 6.12 -17.82 7.36
C SER A 118 7.50 -17.23 7.67
N THR A 119 7.99 -16.25 6.89
CA THR A 119 9.32 -15.67 7.07
C THR A 119 9.35 -14.17 6.79
N ALA A 120 10.13 -13.43 7.60
CA ALA A 120 10.51 -12.04 7.34
C ALA A 120 11.84 -11.90 6.56
N ARG A 121 12.47 -13.02 6.16
CA ARG A 121 13.84 -13.06 5.61
C ARG A 121 13.92 -13.23 4.09
N GLU A 122 12.80 -13.31 3.39
CA GLU A 122 12.78 -13.53 1.94
C GLU A 122 13.01 -12.23 1.16
N PRO A 123 14.15 -12.04 0.45
CA PRO A 123 14.46 -10.77 -0.22
C PRO A 123 13.44 -10.40 -1.31
N VAL A 124 12.89 -11.40 -2.00
CA VAL A 124 11.90 -11.19 -3.06
C VAL A 124 10.58 -10.67 -2.47
N MET A 125 10.18 -11.12 -1.27
CA MET A 125 9.02 -10.60 -0.55
C MET A 125 9.17 -9.13 -0.20
N TRP A 126 10.34 -8.73 0.31
CA TRP A 126 10.64 -7.32 0.57
C TRP A 126 10.62 -6.47 -0.71
N SER A 127 11.03 -7.05 -1.83
CA SER A 127 11.04 -6.38 -3.12
C SER A 127 9.63 -6.07 -3.62
N HIS A 128 8.73 -7.06 -3.60
CA HIS A 128 7.37 -6.94 -4.11
C HIS A 128 6.39 -6.28 -3.13
N TYR A 129 6.45 -6.64 -1.84
CA TYR A 129 5.40 -6.30 -0.88
C TYR A 129 5.81 -5.25 0.17
N ALA A 130 7.08 -4.88 0.22
CA ALA A 130 7.59 -3.82 1.09
C ALA A 130 8.35 -2.73 0.32
N ARG A 131 7.81 -2.35 -0.86
CA ARG A 131 8.27 -1.23 -1.69
C ARG A 131 9.79 -1.27 -1.92
N ASN A 132 10.30 -2.37 -2.46
CA ASN A 132 11.74 -2.54 -2.70
C ASN A 132 12.60 -2.28 -1.45
N HIS A 133 12.26 -2.93 -0.34
CA HIS A 133 12.93 -2.84 0.97
C HIS A 133 12.83 -1.47 1.70
N HIS A 134 11.98 -0.55 1.25
CA HIS A 134 11.72 0.72 1.94
C HIS A 134 10.59 0.62 2.97
N GLY A 135 9.77 -0.44 2.89
CA GLY A 135 8.65 -0.71 3.79
C GLY A 135 9.07 -1.43 5.08
N PHE A 136 8.11 -2.07 5.73
CA PHE A 136 8.24 -2.79 6.98
C PHE A 136 7.54 -4.16 6.90
N CYS A 137 7.79 -5.01 7.88
CA CYS A 137 7.14 -6.31 8.00
C CYS A 137 6.66 -6.49 9.45
N ILE A 138 5.42 -6.93 9.63
CA ILE A 138 4.81 -7.15 10.95
C ILE A 138 4.77 -8.65 11.21
N GLY A 139 5.24 -9.08 12.38
CA GLY A 139 5.15 -10.45 12.87
C GLY A 139 4.03 -10.60 13.89
N PHE A 140 3.10 -11.51 13.61
CA PHE A 140 1.98 -11.88 14.47
C PHE A 140 2.28 -13.20 15.16
N ASP A 141 2.06 -13.27 16.47
CA ASP A 141 2.06 -14.53 17.20
C ASP A 141 0.92 -15.41 16.69
N THR A 142 1.27 -16.53 16.06
CA THR A 142 0.31 -17.34 15.31
C THR A 142 -0.75 -17.93 16.22
N GLN A 143 -0.37 -18.45 17.39
CA GLN A 143 -1.35 -19.07 18.29
C GLN A 143 -2.29 -18.02 18.87
N LYS A 144 -1.76 -16.90 19.39
CA LYS A 144 -2.60 -15.84 19.95
C LYS A 144 -3.55 -15.21 18.93
N LEU A 145 -3.09 -15.09 17.68
CA LEU A 145 -3.94 -14.60 16.59
C LEU A 145 -5.10 -15.57 16.35
N LEU A 146 -4.84 -16.86 16.23
CA LEU A 146 -5.89 -17.86 16.00
C LEU A 146 -6.84 -17.96 17.19
N ASP A 147 -6.32 -18.04 18.43
CA ASP A 147 -7.13 -18.08 19.65
C ASP A 147 -8.08 -16.87 19.73
N TYR A 148 -7.58 -15.68 19.35
CA TYR A 148 -8.42 -14.49 19.33
C TYR A 148 -9.48 -14.54 18.24
N LEU A 149 -9.11 -14.94 17.02
CA LEU A 149 -10.06 -15.06 15.91
C LEU A 149 -11.14 -16.12 16.18
N GLU A 150 -10.78 -17.28 16.74
CA GLU A 150 -11.72 -18.33 17.17
C GLU A 150 -12.65 -17.86 18.29
N SER A 151 -12.23 -16.90 19.12
CA SER A 151 -13.09 -16.32 20.16
C SER A 151 -14.20 -15.41 19.61
N LEU A 152 -14.09 -14.96 18.36
CA LEU A 152 -15.09 -14.14 17.69
C LEU A 152 -16.27 -15.04 17.26
N LYS A 153 -17.37 -14.98 18.02
CA LYS A 153 -18.53 -15.87 17.82
C LYS A 153 -19.29 -15.69 16.50
N ASP A 154 -19.01 -14.63 15.76
CA ASP A 154 -19.78 -14.22 14.58
C ASP A 154 -19.19 -14.69 13.25
N ASP A 155 -18.07 -15.42 13.28
CA ASP A 155 -17.37 -15.88 12.07
C ASP A 155 -16.55 -17.14 12.35
N GLU A 156 -16.33 -17.95 11.32
CA GLU A 156 -15.42 -19.09 11.37
C GLU A 156 -14.11 -18.69 10.67
N PHE A 157 -12.98 -18.88 11.35
CA PHE A 157 -11.66 -18.61 10.79
C PHE A 157 -10.86 -19.89 10.64
N GLU A 158 -10.23 -20.07 9.48
CA GLU A 158 -9.36 -21.22 9.23
C GLU A 158 -8.01 -20.81 8.66
N LEU A 159 -6.94 -21.35 9.24
CA LEU A 159 -5.56 -21.15 8.76
C LEU A 159 -5.14 -22.33 7.87
N HIS A 160 -4.72 -22.02 6.64
CA HIS A 160 -4.26 -23.00 5.67
C HIS A 160 -2.90 -22.60 5.07
N PRO A 161 -1.94 -23.54 4.92
CA PRO A 161 -0.75 -23.31 4.11
C PRO A 161 -1.13 -23.26 2.62
N VAL A 162 -0.44 -22.41 1.86
CA VAL A 162 -0.61 -22.39 0.41
C VAL A 162 0.21 -23.53 -0.22
N THR A 163 -0.47 -24.34 -1.01
CA THR A 163 0.13 -25.40 -1.83
C THR A 163 0.57 -24.84 -3.17
N TYR A 164 1.82 -25.05 -3.53
CA TYR A 164 2.40 -24.55 -4.77
C TYR A 164 2.45 -25.65 -5.84
N ALA A 165 1.75 -25.46 -6.94
CA ALA A 165 1.63 -26.46 -8.01
C ALA A 165 1.85 -25.84 -9.41
N SER A 166 2.21 -26.67 -10.38
CA SER A 166 2.29 -26.28 -11.80
C SER A 166 0.99 -26.54 -12.55
N GLU A 167 0.13 -27.42 -12.00
CA GLU A 167 -1.17 -27.81 -12.53
C GLU A 167 -2.17 -27.81 -11.38
N ARG A 168 -3.44 -27.48 -11.67
CA ARG A 168 -4.54 -27.56 -10.70
C ARG A 168 -5.27 -28.88 -10.82
N GLN A 169 -5.92 -29.29 -9.74
CA GLN A 169 -6.76 -30.48 -9.73
C GLN A 169 -8.05 -30.25 -10.54
N ALA A 170 -8.39 -31.19 -11.43
CA ALA A 170 -9.71 -31.24 -12.05
C ALA A 170 -10.72 -31.87 -11.08
N TRP A 171 -11.91 -31.28 -10.98
CA TRP A 171 -12.96 -31.73 -10.06
C TRP A 171 -14.17 -32.26 -10.84
N ASN A 172 -14.70 -33.40 -10.41
CA ASN A 172 -15.98 -33.92 -10.90
C ASN A 172 -17.11 -33.43 -9.97
N SER A 173 -18.12 -32.77 -10.53
CA SER A 173 -19.05 -31.89 -9.80
C SER A 173 -20.17 -32.59 -9.02
N THR A 174 -20.39 -33.88 -9.21
CA THR A 174 -21.54 -34.57 -8.61
C THR A 174 -21.34 -34.96 -7.15
N ASP A 175 -20.10 -35.25 -6.73
CA ASP A 175 -19.81 -35.88 -5.42
C ASP A 175 -18.76 -35.15 -4.57
N THR A 176 -18.20 -34.04 -5.06
CA THR A 176 -17.17 -33.28 -4.34
C THR A 176 -17.78 -32.27 -3.37
N PRO A 177 -17.43 -32.27 -2.07
CA PRO A 177 -17.82 -31.22 -1.13
C PRO A 177 -17.36 -29.83 -1.58
N VAL A 178 -18.28 -28.86 -1.58
CA VAL A 178 -18.04 -27.46 -1.99
C VAL A 178 -16.87 -26.83 -1.24
N LYS A 179 -16.76 -27.10 0.08
CA LYS A 179 -15.66 -26.59 0.91
C LYS A 179 -14.28 -27.04 0.42
N LEU A 180 -14.15 -28.26 -0.13
CA LEU A 180 -12.87 -28.75 -0.66
C LEU A 180 -12.49 -28.02 -1.95
N VAL A 181 -13.46 -27.77 -2.84
CA VAL A 181 -13.23 -26.98 -4.06
C VAL A 181 -12.85 -25.54 -3.72
N LEU A 182 -13.55 -24.93 -2.76
CA LEU A 182 -13.25 -23.58 -2.27
C LEU A 182 -11.86 -23.49 -1.66
N LEU A 183 -11.48 -24.44 -0.81
CA LEU A 183 -10.15 -24.48 -0.21
C LEU A 183 -9.07 -24.68 -1.27
N GLU A 184 -9.26 -25.52 -2.29
CA GLU A 184 -8.32 -25.64 -3.41
C GLU A 184 -8.13 -24.30 -4.13
N GLN A 185 -9.22 -23.61 -4.45
CA GLN A 185 -9.16 -22.31 -5.12
C GLN A 185 -8.43 -21.26 -4.28
N LEU A 186 -8.68 -21.27 -2.97
CA LEU A 186 -8.13 -20.30 -2.02
C LEU A 186 -6.73 -20.66 -1.51
N THR A 187 -6.24 -21.89 -1.69
CA THR A 187 -4.98 -22.33 -1.09
C THR A 187 -4.01 -22.95 -2.08
N VAL A 188 -4.34 -23.03 -3.38
CA VAL A 188 -3.41 -23.48 -4.42
C VAL A 188 -2.94 -22.29 -5.27
N LYS A 189 -1.62 -22.18 -5.45
CA LYS A 189 -0.97 -21.11 -6.23
C LYS A 189 0.10 -21.67 -7.16
N SER A 190 0.43 -20.91 -8.21
CA SER A 190 1.49 -21.29 -9.14
C SER A 190 2.85 -21.44 -8.45
N LYS A 191 3.61 -22.47 -8.84
CA LYS A 191 4.94 -22.78 -8.31
C LYS A 191 5.93 -21.62 -8.37
N GLY A 192 5.77 -20.69 -9.32
CA GLY A 192 6.62 -19.49 -9.42
C GLY A 192 6.56 -18.57 -8.19
N TRP A 193 5.52 -18.68 -7.38
CA TRP A 193 5.30 -17.88 -6.17
C TRP A 193 5.72 -18.59 -4.87
N SER A 194 6.40 -19.75 -4.96
CA SER A 194 6.76 -20.53 -3.77
C SER A 194 7.70 -19.81 -2.79
N TYR A 195 8.34 -18.73 -3.22
CA TYR A 195 9.15 -17.87 -2.36
C TYR A 195 8.31 -17.18 -1.27
N GLU A 196 7.00 -17.00 -1.47
CA GLU A 196 6.14 -16.33 -0.49
C GLU A 196 5.99 -17.13 0.81
N ARG A 197 6.09 -18.46 0.73
CA ARG A 197 5.88 -19.40 1.84
C ARG A 197 4.61 -19.07 2.60
N GLU A 198 3.54 -18.93 1.82
CA GLU A 198 2.30 -18.26 2.19
C GLU A 198 1.40 -19.16 3.05
N TYR A 199 0.74 -18.53 4.00
CA TYR A 199 -0.36 -19.07 4.80
C TYR A 199 -1.52 -18.10 4.72
N ARG A 200 -2.74 -18.63 4.64
CA ARG A 200 -3.97 -17.84 4.53
C ARG A 200 -4.87 -18.11 5.72
N ILE A 201 -5.32 -17.05 6.37
CA ILE A 201 -6.47 -17.12 7.25
C ILE A 201 -7.69 -16.74 6.43
N ILE A 202 -8.66 -17.65 6.39
CA ILE A 202 -9.91 -17.52 5.62
C ILE A 202 -11.04 -17.25 6.62
N SER A 203 -11.78 -16.17 6.38
CA SER A 203 -13.04 -15.81 7.03
C SER A 203 -14.19 -16.25 6.14
N PHE A 204 -15.27 -16.79 6.72
CA PHE A 204 -16.46 -17.25 5.98
C PHE A 204 -17.68 -16.33 6.15
N LYS A 205 -17.51 -15.19 6.83
CA LYS A 205 -18.53 -14.13 6.96
C LYS A 205 -18.63 -13.22 5.73
N GLY A 206 -17.62 -13.24 4.86
CA GLY A 206 -17.54 -12.37 3.68
C GLY A 206 -16.25 -11.55 3.63
N PRO A 207 -15.98 -10.92 2.48
CA PRO A 207 -14.81 -10.09 2.29
C PRO A 207 -14.94 -8.75 3.03
N GLU A 208 -13.86 -8.00 3.02
CA GLU A 208 -13.76 -6.62 3.48
C GLU A 208 -13.97 -6.43 4.99
N SER A 209 -13.78 -7.49 5.77
CA SER A 209 -13.81 -7.40 7.22
C SER A 209 -12.49 -6.82 7.76
N LEU A 210 -12.63 -5.85 8.67
CA LEU A 210 -11.54 -5.22 9.39
C LEU A 210 -11.62 -5.68 10.85
N ILE A 211 -10.59 -6.37 11.32
CA ILE A 211 -10.55 -6.95 12.66
C ILE A 211 -9.51 -6.22 13.49
N ALA A 212 -9.94 -5.60 14.58
CA ALA A 212 -9.05 -5.05 15.60
C ALA A 212 -8.45 -6.18 16.44
N LEU A 213 -7.15 -6.12 16.71
CA LEU A 213 -6.40 -7.15 17.41
C LEU A 213 -6.10 -6.71 18.85
N PRO A 214 -6.15 -7.65 19.82
CA PRO A 214 -5.79 -7.37 21.19
C PRO A 214 -4.27 -7.23 21.36
N GLU A 215 -3.87 -6.77 22.55
CA GLU A 215 -2.46 -6.61 22.90
C GLU A 215 -1.71 -7.95 22.89
N GLY A 216 -0.43 -7.91 22.54
CA GLY A 216 0.42 -9.10 22.52
C GLY A 216 0.20 -10.08 21.37
N VAL A 217 -0.74 -9.82 20.44
CA VAL A 217 -0.85 -10.56 19.16
C VAL A 217 0.23 -10.11 18.18
N ILE A 218 0.47 -8.80 18.06
CA ILE A 218 1.63 -8.28 17.35
C ILE A 218 2.84 -8.53 18.25
N LYS A 219 3.80 -9.32 17.76
CA LYS A 219 4.99 -9.72 18.51
C LYS A 219 6.21 -8.91 18.10
N GLU A 220 6.30 -8.60 16.82
CA GLU A 220 7.47 -7.92 16.29
C GLU A 220 7.21 -7.08 15.04
N VAL A 221 8.09 -6.10 14.82
CA VAL A 221 8.13 -5.27 13.62
C VAL A 221 9.54 -5.25 13.08
N VAL A 222 9.70 -5.61 11.81
CA VAL A 222 10.96 -5.53 11.08
C VAL A 222 10.93 -4.32 10.16
N LEU A 223 11.95 -3.47 10.26
CA LEU A 223 12.14 -2.29 9.44
C LEU A 223 12.97 -2.64 8.20
N GLY A 224 12.56 -2.20 7.02
CA GLY A 224 13.31 -2.46 5.78
C GLY A 224 14.69 -1.80 5.79
N TYR A 225 15.68 -2.44 5.17
CA TYR A 225 17.07 -1.93 5.17
C TYR A 225 17.26 -0.63 4.37
N ARG A 226 16.29 -0.30 3.50
CA ARG A 226 16.25 0.97 2.74
C ARG A 226 15.18 1.92 3.28
N MET A 227 14.57 1.61 4.43
CA MET A 227 13.51 2.42 4.99
C MET A 227 14.01 3.84 5.28
N PRO A 228 13.31 4.89 4.80
CA PRO A 228 13.64 6.28 5.12
C PRO A 228 13.62 6.52 6.62
N VAL A 229 14.58 7.30 7.13
CA VAL A 229 14.74 7.54 8.57
C VAL A 229 13.50 8.15 9.21
N SER A 230 12.82 9.07 8.53
CA SER A 230 11.57 9.67 9.03
C SER A 230 10.47 8.63 9.26
N GLN A 231 10.33 7.66 8.35
CA GLN A 231 9.38 6.56 8.49
C GLN A 231 9.80 5.58 9.58
N ARG A 232 11.10 5.29 9.65
CA ARG A 232 11.68 4.44 10.70
C ARG A 232 11.41 5.02 12.08
N ARG A 233 11.71 6.30 12.30
CA ARG A 233 11.44 7.02 13.55
C ARG A 233 9.96 6.97 13.90
N ALA A 234 9.07 7.22 12.95
CA ALA A 234 7.63 7.14 13.20
C ALA A 234 7.19 5.75 13.69
N ILE A 235 7.74 4.67 13.11
CA ILE A 235 7.45 3.29 13.56
C ILE A 235 8.07 3.02 14.93
N LEU A 236 9.32 3.44 15.17
CA LEU A 236 9.99 3.22 16.44
C LEU A 236 9.31 3.96 17.59
N THR A 237 8.94 5.23 17.40
CA THR A 237 8.16 6.01 18.37
C THR A 237 6.80 5.36 18.65
N LEU A 238 6.16 4.80 17.62
CA LEU A 238 4.92 4.04 17.82
C LEU A 238 5.17 2.76 18.64
N ALA A 239 6.27 2.06 18.38
CA ALA A 239 6.65 0.86 19.12
C ALA A 239 7.01 1.15 20.59
N GLU A 240 7.45 2.36 20.95
CA GLU A 240 7.64 2.78 22.35
C GLU A 240 6.33 2.71 23.15
N SER A 241 5.17 2.86 22.48
CA SER A 241 3.86 2.72 23.11
C SER A 241 3.43 1.26 23.30
N PHE A 242 4.18 0.30 22.75
CA PHE A 242 3.90 -1.14 22.79
C PHE A 242 5.17 -1.91 23.20
N PRO A 243 5.59 -1.84 24.48
CA PRO A 243 6.88 -2.35 24.94
C PRO A 243 7.06 -3.88 24.77
N GLU A 244 5.97 -4.62 24.59
CA GLU A 244 5.99 -6.04 24.27
C GLU A 244 6.41 -6.35 22.82
N VAL A 245 6.30 -5.37 21.93
CA VAL A 245 6.59 -5.51 20.50
C VAL A 245 8.09 -5.34 20.26
N LYS A 246 8.73 -6.42 19.81
CA LYS A 246 10.15 -6.37 19.46
C LYS A 246 10.34 -5.69 18.12
N THR A 247 11.21 -4.71 18.06
CA THR A 247 11.62 -4.10 16.79
C THR A 247 12.89 -4.76 16.27
N TYR A 248 13.05 -4.85 14.96
CA TYR A 248 14.26 -5.33 14.30
C TYR A 248 14.56 -4.49 13.06
N GLN A 249 15.83 -4.43 12.66
CA GLN A 249 16.26 -3.84 11.41
C GLN A 249 16.64 -4.95 10.43
N ALA A 250 16.06 -4.97 9.23
CA ALA A 250 16.52 -5.86 8.18
C ALA A 250 17.93 -5.45 7.75
N ILE A 251 18.82 -6.44 7.63
CA ILE A 251 20.23 -6.27 7.22
C ILE A 251 20.45 -7.06 5.93
N ARG A 252 20.88 -6.36 4.88
CA ARG A 252 21.33 -7.00 3.64
C ARG A 252 22.73 -7.58 3.84
N ARG A 253 22.92 -8.87 3.59
CA ARG A 253 24.26 -9.47 3.60
C ARG A 253 25.03 -9.09 2.32
N HIS A 254 26.31 -8.80 2.47
CA HIS A 254 27.15 -8.36 1.34
C HIS A 254 27.63 -9.50 0.46
N GLN A 255 27.76 -10.71 1.01
CA GLN A 255 28.33 -11.87 0.32
C GLN A 255 27.28 -12.92 -0.07
N THR A 256 26.03 -12.74 0.36
CA THR A 256 24.93 -13.67 0.06
C THR A 256 23.69 -12.88 -0.33
N PHE A 257 22.83 -13.47 -1.18
CA PHE A 257 21.52 -12.90 -1.53
C PHE A 257 20.50 -13.16 -0.40
N ALA A 258 20.82 -12.71 0.81
CA ALA A 258 20.03 -12.96 2.00
C ALA A 258 19.78 -11.69 2.82
N ILE A 259 18.65 -11.70 3.55
CA ILE A 259 18.33 -10.72 4.58
C ILE A 259 18.36 -11.41 5.93
N ASP A 260 19.06 -10.77 6.87
CA ASP A 260 19.00 -11.10 8.29
C ASP A 260 18.24 -10.04 9.08
N LEU A 261 17.84 -10.42 10.29
CA LEU A 261 17.19 -9.54 11.24
C LEU A 261 18.22 -9.14 12.30
N GLY A 262 18.61 -7.86 12.28
CA GLY A 262 19.52 -7.28 13.25
C GLY A 262 18.86 -7.01 14.59
N THR A 263 19.69 -6.85 15.63
CA THR A 263 19.33 -6.53 17.01
C THR A 263 18.85 -5.08 17.18
N PRO A 264 18.22 -4.72 18.32
CA PRO A 264 17.89 -3.33 18.63
C PRO A 264 19.08 -2.35 18.56
N ALA A 265 20.29 -2.78 18.92
CA ALA A 265 21.49 -1.96 18.75
C ALA A 265 21.81 -1.67 17.27
N GLU A 266 21.48 -2.61 16.37
CA GLU A 266 21.63 -2.45 14.91
C GLU A 266 20.45 -1.71 14.26
N GLN A 267 19.43 -1.32 15.02
CA GLN A 267 18.43 -0.34 14.56
C GLN A 267 19.01 1.07 14.50
N VAL A 268 19.99 1.35 15.37
CA VAL A 268 20.82 2.55 15.32
C VAL A 268 22.03 2.25 14.45
N LEU A 269 21.81 2.17 13.13
CA LEU A 269 22.93 2.07 12.19
C LEU A 269 23.73 3.38 12.24
N PRO A 270 25.06 3.37 12.03
CA PRO A 270 25.87 4.59 11.84
C PRO A 270 25.28 5.55 10.80
N ASN A 271 24.50 5.01 9.86
CA ASN A 271 23.75 5.73 8.84
C ASN A 271 22.64 6.66 9.38
N ASP A 272 22.10 6.46 10.59
CA ASP A 272 21.01 7.32 11.09
C ASP A 272 21.52 8.65 11.63
N GLN A 273 22.70 8.65 12.25
CA GLN A 273 23.39 9.89 12.60
C GLN A 273 23.88 10.59 11.33
N GLU A 274 24.54 9.88 10.42
CA GLU A 274 25.00 10.46 9.16
C GLU A 274 23.83 10.97 8.30
N PHE A 275 22.68 10.29 8.29
CA PHE A 275 21.48 10.74 7.60
C PHE A 275 20.86 11.96 8.29
N ALA A 276 20.73 11.94 9.63
CA ALA A 276 20.24 13.11 10.37
C ALA A 276 21.15 14.33 10.15
N ASP A 277 22.46 14.11 10.09
CA ASP A 277 23.45 15.14 9.80
C ASP A 277 23.28 15.65 8.36
N ARG A 278 23.07 14.76 7.38
CA ARG A 278 22.79 15.14 5.99
C ARG A 278 21.46 15.87 5.83
N GLU A 279 20.41 15.46 6.52
CA GLU A 279 19.10 16.13 6.53
C GLU A 279 19.24 17.54 7.14
N SER A 280 19.93 17.65 8.27
CA SER A 280 20.25 18.94 8.89
C SER A 280 21.07 19.83 7.95
N GLN A 281 22.08 19.27 7.27
CA GLN A 281 22.87 20.00 6.26
C GLN A 281 22.02 20.46 5.08
N ALA A 282 21.11 19.63 4.56
CA ALA A 282 20.21 20.01 3.47
C ALA A 282 19.32 21.20 3.89
N ILE A 283 18.68 21.11 5.06
CA ILE A 283 17.86 22.20 5.63
C ILE A 283 18.69 23.48 5.81
N GLN A 284 19.90 23.37 6.36
CA GLN A 284 20.79 24.52 6.53
C GLN A 284 21.11 25.18 5.18
N PHE A 285 21.46 24.41 4.15
CA PHE A 285 21.69 24.95 2.82
C PHE A 285 20.42 25.58 2.22
N SER A 286 19.26 24.96 2.36
CA SER A 286 17.99 25.51 1.88
C SER A 286 17.68 26.85 2.55
N ASN A 287 17.83 26.94 3.87
CA ASN A 287 17.65 28.17 4.65
C ASN A 287 18.65 29.26 4.28
N MET A 288 19.92 28.90 4.08
CA MET A 288 20.93 29.83 3.56
C MET A 288 20.56 30.35 2.17
N GLY A 289 19.99 29.49 1.31
CA GLY A 289 19.48 29.86 0.00
C GLY A 289 18.35 30.89 0.08
N ILE A 290 17.37 30.67 0.97
CA ILE A 290 16.26 31.60 1.22
C ILE A 290 16.78 32.94 1.75
N ALA A 291 17.69 32.93 2.73
CA ALA A 291 18.26 34.13 3.31
C ALA A 291 19.13 34.92 2.31
N ALA A 292 19.84 34.24 1.39
CA ALA A 292 20.57 34.88 0.31
C ALA A 292 19.61 35.55 -0.69
N LYS A 293 18.53 34.83 -1.09
CA LYS A 293 17.49 35.36 -1.98
C LYS A 293 16.84 36.62 -1.40
N GLN A 294 16.49 36.62 -0.11
CA GLN A 294 15.91 37.78 0.57
C GLN A 294 16.85 38.99 0.61
N ARG A 295 18.17 38.78 0.57
CA ARG A 295 19.20 39.82 0.49
C ARG A 295 19.52 40.24 -0.95
N GLY A 296 18.87 39.65 -1.95
CA GLY A 296 19.11 39.91 -3.37
C GLY A 296 20.32 39.19 -3.97
N ASP A 297 21.05 38.38 -3.20
CA ASP A 297 22.17 37.58 -3.72
C ASP A 297 21.64 36.27 -4.34
N LEU A 298 21.18 36.38 -5.59
CA LEU A 298 20.55 35.27 -6.31
C LEU A 298 21.57 34.16 -6.69
N ASP A 299 22.84 34.51 -6.89
CA ASP A 299 23.92 33.55 -7.20
C ASP A 299 24.22 32.66 -6.00
N LEU A 300 24.36 33.25 -4.82
CA LEU A 300 24.52 32.50 -3.59
C LEU A 300 23.26 31.68 -3.28
N ALA A 301 22.08 32.25 -3.49
CA ALA A 301 20.81 31.55 -3.28
C ALA A 301 20.73 30.26 -4.10
N GLU A 302 21.03 30.34 -5.39
CA GLU A 302 21.04 29.17 -6.27
C GLU A 302 22.06 28.14 -5.83
N LYS A 303 23.29 28.58 -5.51
CA LYS A 303 24.38 27.68 -5.10
C LYS A 303 23.99 26.88 -3.86
N MET A 304 23.41 27.53 -2.85
CA MET A 304 22.98 26.86 -1.63
C MET A 304 21.79 25.93 -1.90
N GLN A 305 20.83 26.38 -2.71
CA GLN A 305 19.67 25.56 -3.03
C GLN A 305 20.04 24.30 -3.83
N ARG A 306 21.04 24.36 -4.72
CA ARG A 306 21.58 23.20 -5.44
C ARG A 306 22.34 22.23 -4.53
N LYS A 307 23.04 22.74 -3.50
CA LYS A 307 23.67 21.88 -2.49
C LYS A 307 22.63 21.10 -1.70
N SER A 308 21.59 21.76 -1.22
CA SER A 308 20.44 21.11 -0.60
C SER A 308 19.87 20.03 -1.52
N LEU A 309 19.55 20.39 -2.77
CA LEU A 309 18.95 19.46 -3.74
C LEU A 309 19.83 18.23 -4.01
N SER A 310 21.15 18.40 -4.04
CA SER A 310 22.09 17.28 -4.20
C SER A 310 22.01 16.31 -3.03
N ILE A 311 21.94 16.82 -1.81
CA ILE A 311 21.82 15.99 -0.61
C ILE A 311 20.44 15.31 -0.59
N GLU A 312 19.36 16.04 -0.88
CA GLU A 312 18.01 15.50 -0.93
C GLU A 312 17.87 14.39 -2.00
N LYS A 313 18.55 14.53 -3.15
CA LYS A 313 18.65 13.47 -4.17
C LYS A 313 19.39 12.24 -3.66
N GLN A 314 20.52 12.42 -2.97
CA GLN A 314 21.30 11.33 -2.39
C GLN A 314 20.50 10.59 -1.30
N MET A 315 19.72 11.32 -0.52
CA MET A 315 18.85 10.77 0.52
C MET A 315 17.54 10.18 -0.03
N GLY A 316 17.18 10.47 -1.28
CA GLY A 316 15.90 10.07 -1.87
C GLY A 316 14.68 10.79 -1.25
N ASN A 317 14.89 11.90 -0.57
CA ASN A 317 13.83 12.69 0.07
C ASN A 317 13.10 13.54 -0.97
N ARG A 318 12.04 12.96 -1.54
CA ARG A 318 11.25 13.61 -2.60
C ARG A 318 10.55 14.89 -2.15
N ALA A 319 10.20 15.03 -0.86
CA ALA A 319 9.59 16.25 -0.34
C ALA A 319 10.61 17.40 -0.32
N GLY A 320 11.80 17.15 0.21
CA GLY A 320 12.91 18.10 0.18
C GLY A 320 13.30 18.48 -1.26
N MET A 321 13.38 17.49 -2.16
CA MET A 321 13.61 17.74 -3.59
C MET A 321 12.54 18.66 -4.21
N ALA A 322 11.26 18.46 -3.91
CA ALA A 322 10.19 19.29 -4.44
C ALA A 322 10.23 20.74 -3.92
N ALA A 323 10.55 20.91 -2.62
CA ALA A 323 10.76 22.23 -2.03
C ALA A 323 11.93 22.95 -2.70
N ASP A 324 13.05 22.24 -2.87
CA ASP A 324 14.28 22.78 -3.46
C ASP A 324 14.09 23.15 -4.94
N TYR A 325 13.36 22.35 -5.71
CA TYR A 325 12.98 22.71 -7.08
C TYR A 325 12.10 23.97 -7.13
N GLY A 326 11.12 24.10 -6.23
CA GLY A 326 10.29 25.30 -6.14
C GLY A 326 11.08 26.56 -5.75
N ASN A 327 12.04 26.43 -4.84
CA ASN A 327 12.93 27.54 -4.47
C ASN A 327 13.87 27.93 -5.60
N LEU A 328 14.43 26.96 -6.35
CA LEU A 328 15.18 27.26 -7.56
C LEU A 328 14.30 27.98 -8.59
N ALA A 329 13.06 27.52 -8.79
CA ALA A 329 12.13 28.18 -9.72
C ALA A 329 11.92 29.66 -9.35
N ASN A 330 11.68 29.96 -8.06
CA ASN A 330 11.57 31.33 -7.56
C ASN A 330 12.83 32.17 -7.85
N ILE A 331 14.03 31.58 -7.73
CA ILE A 331 15.29 32.28 -8.01
C ILE A 331 15.42 32.61 -9.50
N TYR A 332 15.11 31.66 -10.39
CA TYR A 332 15.15 31.87 -11.84
C TYR A 332 14.07 32.87 -12.31
N GLN A 333 12.88 32.85 -11.68
CA GLN A 333 11.84 33.85 -11.89
C GLN A 333 12.34 35.26 -11.59
N LEU A 334 13.00 35.47 -10.44
CA LEU A 334 13.56 36.79 -10.06
C LEU A 334 14.65 37.28 -11.01
N ARG A 335 15.32 36.37 -11.75
CA ARG A 335 16.28 36.72 -12.80
C ARG A 335 15.63 36.95 -14.17
N GLY A 336 14.34 36.69 -14.33
CA GLY A 336 13.63 36.77 -15.61
C GLY A 336 13.78 35.55 -16.51
N ASP A 337 14.45 34.48 -16.08
CA ASP A 337 14.53 33.22 -16.83
C ASP A 337 13.29 32.36 -16.55
N LEU A 338 12.19 32.77 -17.17
CA LEU A 338 10.87 32.16 -16.98
C LEU A 338 10.81 30.71 -17.50
N GLN A 339 11.59 30.38 -18.54
CA GLN A 339 11.63 29.03 -19.11
C GLN A 339 12.23 28.02 -18.13
N THR A 340 13.39 28.34 -17.54
CA THR A 340 14.03 27.46 -16.56
C THR A 340 13.17 27.32 -15.31
N ALA A 341 12.58 28.43 -14.85
CA ALA A 341 11.70 28.41 -13.70
C ALA A 341 10.44 27.56 -13.93
N GLU A 342 9.82 27.62 -15.11
CA GLU A 342 8.63 26.81 -15.44
C GLU A 342 8.97 25.32 -15.39
N ALA A 343 10.09 24.92 -15.98
CA ALA A 343 10.56 23.54 -15.94
C ALA A 343 10.81 23.04 -14.50
N LEU A 344 11.31 23.91 -13.62
CA LEU A 344 11.56 23.58 -12.21
C LEU A 344 10.27 23.44 -11.39
N TYR A 345 9.28 24.32 -11.58
CA TYR A 345 7.97 24.14 -10.96
C TYR A 345 7.29 22.85 -11.40
N TRP A 346 7.39 22.49 -12.68
CA TRP A 346 6.84 21.22 -13.18
C TRP A 346 7.50 20.00 -12.53
N ARG A 347 8.82 20.01 -12.34
CA ARG A 347 9.51 18.95 -11.60
C ARG A 347 9.04 18.84 -10.14
N ALA A 348 8.82 19.97 -9.48
CA ALA A 348 8.27 19.98 -8.12
C ALA A 348 6.84 19.40 -8.10
N LEU A 349 5.97 19.84 -9.01
CA LEU A 349 4.60 19.37 -9.15
C LEU A 349 4.52 17.86 -9.41
N GLU A 350 5.35 17.33 -10.30
CA GLU A 350 5.38 15.90 -10.62
C GLU A 350 5.71 15.06 -9.38
N LEU A 351 6.69 15.50 -8.58
CA LEU A 351 7.04 14.84 -7.32
C LEU A 351 5.89 14.90 -6.31
N LEU A 352 5.30 16.09 -6.12
CA LEU A 352 4.20 16.28 -5.15
C LEU A 352 2.98 15.42 -5.51
N LYS A 353 2.57 15.41 -6.79
CA LYS A 353 1.45 14.58 -7.29
C LYS A 353 1.69 13.08 -7.05
N LYS A 354 2.93 12.61 -7.20
CA LYS A 354 3.31 11.21 -6.94
C LYS A 354 3.36 10.83 -5.45
N MET A 355 3.37 11.81 -4.55
CA MET A 355 3.57 11.58 -3.11
C MET A 355 2.27 11.50 -2.31
N ASN A 356 1.10 11.73 -2.91
CA ASN A 356 -0.16 11.92 -2.18
C ASN A 356 0.01 12.88 -0.98
N THR A 357 0.76 13.96 -1.22
CA THR A 357 1.05 15.00 -0.24
C THR A 357 -0.18 15.88 -0.02
N ASP A 358 -0.14 16.71 1.01
CA ASP A 358 -1.11 17.80 1.20
C ASP A 358 -1.34 18.58 -0.12
N PRO A 359 -2.56 18.52 -0.69
CA PRO A 359 -2.93 19.24 -1.90
C PRO A 359 -2.58 20.73 -1.90
N SER A 360 -2.58 21.41 -0.74
CA SER A 360 -2.19 22.83 -0.62
C SER A 360 -0.80 23.11 -1.23
N LYS A 361 0.16 22.19 -1.05
CA LYS A 361 1.52 22.32 -1.61
C LYS A 361 1.54 22.25 -3.14
N ILE A 362 0.57 21.57 -3.75
CA ILE A 362 0.39 21.54 -5.20
C ILE A 362 -0.18 22.89 -5.66
N ALA A 363 -1.18 23.42 -4.94
CA ALA A 363 -1.77 24.73 -5.21
C ALA A 363 -0.72 25.85 -5.19
N GLU A 364 0.17 25.87 -4.19
CA GLU A 364 1.30 26.83 -4.12
C GLU A 364 2.18 26.82 -5.39
N LYS A 365 2.41 25.67 -6.01
CA LYS A 365 3.22 25.58 -7.23
C LYS A 365 2.46 26.10 -8.45
N TYR A 366 1.14 25.91 -8.50
CA TYR A 366 0.30 26.57 -9.50
C TYR A 366 0.27 28.10 -9.32
N ILE A 367 0.26 28.61 -8.09
CA ILE A 367 0.42 30.04 -7.82
C ILE A 367 1.77 30.56 -8.34
N GLY A 368 2.87 29.84 -8.07
CA GLY A 368 4.19 30.19 -8.60
C GLY A 368 4.24 30.22 -10.13
N LEU A 369 3.62 29.23 -10.79
CA LEU A 369 3.48 29.23 -12.24
C LEU A 369 2.65 30.42 -12.73
N ALA A 370 1.52 30.73 -12.10
CA ALA A 370 0.69 31.88 -12.45
C ALA A 370 1.49 33.18 -12.37
N LEU A 371 2.16 33.45 -11.24
CA LEU A 371 2.97 34.67 -11.05
C LEU A 371 4.03 34.85 -12.15
N MET A 372 4.59 33.76 -12.66
CA MET A 372 5.50 33.84 -13.81
C MET A 372 4.82 34.17 -15.12
N MET A 373 3.65 33.56 -15.39
CA MET A 373 2.90 33.87 -16.61
C MET A 373 2.47 35.34 -16.63
N GLN A 374 2.13 35.90 -15.47
CA GLN A 374 1.86 37.34 -15.31
C GLN A 374 3.09 38.20 -15.69
N LEU A 375 4.29 37.84 -15.23
CA LEU A 375 5.53 38.53 -15.60
C LEU A 375 5.87 38.40 -17.09
N GLY A 376 5.49 37.28 -17.71
CA GLY A 376 5.71 37.01 -19.13
C GLY A 376 4.63 37.55 -20.06
N GLY A 377 3.54 38.12 -19.53
CA GLY A 377 2.39 38.60 -20.31
C GLY A 377 1.51 37.49 -20.91
N ASP A 378 1.58 36.26 -20.37
CA ASP A 378 0.76 35.13 -20.82
C ASP A 378 -0.49 35.00 -19.94
N GLU A 379 -1.49 35.81 -20.26
CA GLU A 379 -2.74 35.92 -19.50
C GLU A 379 -3.54 34.60 -19.47
N ASP A 380 -3.58 33.88 -20.60
CA ASP A 380 -4.30 32.62 -20.73
C ASP A 380 -3.78 31.58 -19.74
N ARG A 381 -2.45 31.40 -19.69
CA ARG A 381 -1.83 30.46 -18.75
C ARG A 381 -1.88 30.96 -17.32
N TRP A 382 -1.78 32.28 -17.09
CA TRP A 382 -1.97 32.87 -15.76
C TRP A 382 -3.33 32.50 -15.16
N HIS A 383 -4.43 32.79 -15.87
CA HIS A 383 -5.79 32.43 -15.44
C HIS A 383 -5.95 30.93 -15.20
N LYS A 384 -5.45 30.12 -16.15
CA LYS A 384 -5.52 28.65 -16.05
C LYS A 384 -4.87 28.13 -14.78
N TYR A 385 -3.68 28.62 -14.43
CA TYR A 385 -2.98 28.15 -13.24
C TYR A 385 -3.62 28.65 -11.94
N LEU A 386 -4.14 29.88 -11.90
CA LEU A 386 -4.93 30.36 -10.75
C LEU A 386 -6.19 29.52 -10.53
N GLN A 387 -6.92 29.17 -11.60
CA GLN A 387 -8.09 28.29 -11.49
C GLN A 387 -7.73 26.91 -10.92
N MET A 388 -6.60 26.34 -11.34
CA MET A 388 -6.12 25.05 -10.80
C MET A 388 -5.77 25.15 -9.31
N ALA A 389 -5.11 26.23 -8.87
CA ALA A 389 -4.81 26.47 -7.46
C ALA A 389 -6.09 26.67 -6.65
N ARG A 390 -6.98 27.54 -7.14
CA ARG A 390 -8.27 27.88 -6.51
C ARG A 390 -9.13 26.65 -6.27
N LYS A 391 -9.24 25.77 -7.27
CA LYS A 391 -10.00 24.51 -7.15
C LYS A 391 -9.51 23.68 -5.95
N ILE A 392 -8.19 23.54 -5.81
CA ILE A 392 -7.61 22.79 -4.69
C ILE A 392 -7.95 23.44 -3.35
N TYR A 393 -7.83 24.77 -3.24
CA TYR A 393 -8.16 25.47 -2.00
C TYR A 393 -9.65 25.39 -1.64
N VAL A 394 -10.55 25.42 -2.63
CA VAL A 394 -11.99 25.18 -2.43
C VAL A 394 -12.23 23.75 -1.91
N ASP A 395 -11.61 22.75 -2.55
CA ASP A 395 -11.73 21.34 -2.14
C ASP A 395 -11.18 21.09 -0.72
N GLN A 396 -10.30 21.96 -0.22
CA GLN A 396 -9.72 21.91 1.12
C GLN A 396 -10.35 22.89 2.13
N ASP A 397 -11.42 23.61 1.76
CA ASP A 397 -12.08 24.61 2.60
C ASP A 397 -11.14 25.74 3.09
N MET A 398 -10.15 26.10 2.26
CA MET A 398 -9.15 27.14 2.52
C MET A 398 -9.65 28.51 2.02
N ILE A 399 -10.70 29.03 2.68
CA ILE A 399 -11.44 30.23 2.26
C ILE A 399 -10.54 31.47 2.09
N GLU A 400 -9.57 31.67 2.98
CA GLU A 400 -8.68 32.84 2.92
C GLU A 400 -7.85 32.85 1.63
N GLN A 401 -7.31 31.70 1.23
CA GLN A 401 -6.50 31.56 0.02
C GLN A 401 -7.35 31.68 -1.25
N VAL A 402 -8.62 31.21 -1.21
CA VAL A 402 -9.58 31.44 -2.30
C VAL A 402 -9.81 32.94 -2.47
N ASN A 403 -10.09 33.66 -1.38
CA ASN A 403 -10.31 35.10 -1.41
C ASN A 403 -9.08 35.88 -1.90
N GLN A 404 -7.86 35.43 -1.56
CA GLN A 404 -6.62 36.03 -2.07
C GLN A 404 -6.47 35.85 -3.58
N ILE A 405 -6.84 34.68 -4.13
CA ILE A 405 -6.82 34.46 -5.58
C ILE A 405 -7.86 35.34 -6.26
N ASP A 406 -9.09 35.36 -5.76
CA ASP A 406 -10.20 36.11 -6.36
C ASP A 406 -9.90 37.62 -6.36
N ALA A 407 -9.43 38.17 -5.23
CA ALA A 407 -9.00 39.56 -5.15
C ALA A 407 -7.83 39.89 -6.09
N GLY A 408 -6.90 38.95 -6.30
CA GLY A 408 -5.79 39.11 -7.24
C GLY A 408 -6.26 39.13 -8.69
N VAL A 409 -7.28 38.35 -9.05
CA VAL A 409 -7.88 38.35 -10.39
C VAL A 409 -8.62 39.66 -10.63
N ASP A 410 -9.46 40.08 -9.68
CA ASP A 410 -10.22 41.34 -9.78
C ASP A 410 -9.30 42.55 -9.94
N ALA A 411 -8.22 42.60 -9.16
CA ALA A 411 -7.23 43.68 -9.23
C ALA A 411 -6.49 43.71 -10.57
N TRP A 412 -6.22 42.55 -11.16
CA TRP A 412 -5.57 42.47 -12.47
C TRP A 412 -6.50 42.94 -13.59
N GLN A 413 -7.78 42.51 -13.58
CA GLN A 413 -8.79 42.94 -14.55
C GLN A 413 -8.98 44.46 -14.53
N ALA A 414 -9.06 45.04 -13.33
CA ALA A 414 -9.19 46.49 -13.16
C ALA A 414 -7.99 47.29 -13.73
N LEU A 415 -6.80 46.68 -13.83
CA LEU A 415 -5.60 47.31 -14.41
C LEU A 415 -5.53 47.20 -15.94
N THR A 416 -6.33 46.32 -16.55
CA THR A 416 -6.31 46.04 -18.00
C THR A 416 -7.53 46.54 -18.75
N GLU A 417 -8.57 46.99 -18.04
CA GLU A 417 -9.80 47.57 -18.61
C GLU A 417 -9.74 49.10 -18.85
N ASP A 418 -8.68 49.78 -18.37
CA ASP A 418 -8.31 51.18 -18.68
C ASP A 418 -7.21 51.26 -19.75
#